data_AF-A0AAD2WXZ8-F1
#
_entry.id   AF-A0AAD2WXZ8-F1
#
_cell.length_a   1.000
_cell.length_b   1.000
_cell.length_c   1.000
_cell.angle_alpha   90.00
_cell.angle_beta   90.00
_cell.angle_gamma   90.00
#
_symmetry.space_group_name_H-M   'P 1'
#
loop_
_entity.id
_entity.type
_entity.pdbx_description
1 polymer ?
#
loop_
_entity_poly.entity_id
_entity_poly.type
_entity_poly.pdbx_seq_one_letter_code
_entity_poly.pdbx_strand_id
1 'polypeptide(L)'
;MTNNRFAQLKETFDKEPSKKRVQKPRKVSAQKSPDSYNKKGRYPFSLHHDVRYDKLEELVNFYGSKSASDYLEKLIIQEWEKMQRKLKN
;
A
#
# COMPACT_ATOMS: atom_id res chain seq x y z
N MET A 1 -43.09 -29.07 14.35
CA MET A 1 -41.78 -29.28 13.71
C MET A 1 -41.44 -28.02 12.94
N THR A 2 -40.29 -27.41 13.22
CA THR A 2 -40.01 -25.98 13.02
C THR A 2 -39.73 -25.59 11.56
N ASN A 3 -40.50 -24.61 11.06
CA ASN A 3 -40.29 -23.93 9.78
C ASN A 3 -39.03 -23.05 9.83
N ASN A 4 -37.93 -23.52 9.23
CA ASN A 4 -36.65 -22.81 9.18
C ASN A 4 -36.58 -21.84 7.99
N ARG A 5 -36.75 -20.55 8.27
CA ARG A 5 -36.67 -19.44 7.29
C ARG A 5 -35.30 -19.27 6.62
N PHE A 6 -34.23 -19.75 7.25
CA PHE A 6 -32.86 -19.68 6.72
C PHE A 6 -32.57 -20.68 5.60
N ALA A 7 -33.32 -21.78 5.49
CA ALA A 7 -33.11 -22.77 4.44
C ALA A 7 -33.59 -22.27 3.06
N GLN A 8 -34.61 -21.41 3.04
CA GLN A 8 -35.18 -20.84 1.80
C GLN A 8 -34.26 -19.81 1.13
N LEU A 9 -33.31 -19.22 1.85
CA LEU A 9 -32.37 -18.25 1.28
C LEU A 9 -31.25 -18.89 0.46
N LYS A 10 -31.02 -20.21 0.62
CA LYS A 10 -30.03 -20.94 -0.18
C LYS A 10 -30.57 -21.40 -1.54
N GLU A 11 -31.88 -21.55 -1.70
CA GLU A 11 -32.49 -22.06 -2.94
C GLU A 11 -32.68 -20.99 -4.03
N THR A 12 -32.53 -19.70 -3.71
CA THR A 12 -32.67 -18.61 -4.70
C THR A 12 -31.35 -18.17 -5.33
N PHE A 13 -30.23 -18.78 -4.95
CA PHE A 13 -28.88 -18.34 -5.33
C PHE A 13 -28.19 -19.18 -6.40
N ASP A 14 -28.94 -19.95 -7.18
CA ASP A 14 -28.41 -20.59 -8.39
C ASP A 14 -28.74 -19.79 -9.66
N LYS A 15 -27.66 -19.41 -10.35
CA LYS A 15 -27.56 -18.90 -11.72
C LYS A 15 -27.80 -17.41 -11.97
N GLU A 16 -26.88 -16.58 -11.50
CA GLU A 16 -26.27 -15.60 -12.41
C GLU A 16 -24.87 -16.10 -12.82
N PRO A 17 -24.52 -16.16 -14.13
CA PRO A 17 -23.17 -16.49 -14.51
C PRO A 17 -22.25 -15.41 -13.95
N SER A 18 -21.28 -15.82 -13.13
CA SER A 18 -20.25 -14.92 -12.60
C SER A 18 -19.77 -14.01 -13.74
N LYS A 19 -20.05 -12.71 -13.68
CA LYS A 19 -19.49 -11.74 -14.61
C LYS A 19 -17.98 -11.85 -14.45
N LYS A 20 -17.32 -12.60 -15.35
CA LYS A 20 -15.87 -12.64 -15.46
C LYS A 20 -15.45 -11.19 -15.64
N ARG A 21 -14.95 -10.58 -14.56
CA ARG A 21 -14.37 -9.25 -14.62
C ARG A 21 -13.12 -9.40 -15.46
N VAL A 22 -13.26 -9.18 -16.77
CA VAL A 22 -12.14 -9.17 -17.71
C VAL A 22 -11.16 -8.17 -17.14
N GLN A 23 -10.02 -8.65 -16.66
CA GLN A 23 -8.93 -7.78 -16.27
C GLN A 23 -8.56 -7.04 -17.54
N LYS A 24 -8.90 -5.75 -17.61
CA LYS A 24 -8.43 -4.91 -18.71
C LYS A 24 -6.90 -5.03 -18.70
N PRO A 25 -6.26 -5.48 -19.79
CA PRO A 25 -4.80 -5.51 -19.82
C PRO A 25 -4.34 -4.07 -19.55
N ARG A 26 -3.67 -3.87 -18.40
CA ARG A 26 -2.96 -2.62 -18.15
C ARG A 26 -1.98 -2.50 -19.31
N LYS A 27 -2.13 -1.47 -20.16
CA LYS A 27 -1.09 -1.07 -21.09
C LYS A 27 0.10 -0.67 -20.23
N VAL A 28 0.95 -1.64 -19.91
CA VAL A 28 2.24 -1.36 -19.30
C VAL A 28 3.03 -0.73 -20.42
N SER A 29 3.04 0.61 -20.49
CA SER A 29 4.14 1.31 -21.12
C SER A 29 5.36 1.04 -20.23
N ALA A 30 5.91 -0.17 -20.33
CA ALA A 30 7.14 -0.57 -19.68
C ALA A 30 8.27 0.14 -20.43
N GLN A 31 8.33 1.46 -20.30
CA GLN A 31 9.51 2.23 -20.64
C GLN A 31 10.57 1.77 -19.65
N LYS A 32 11.36 0.78 -20.09
CA LYS A 32 12.46 0.24 -19.29
C LYS A 32 13.38 1.41 -18.99
N SER A 33 13.54 1.72 -17.71
CA SER A 33 14.52 2.72 -17.27
C SER A 33 15.90 2.32 -17.79
N PRO A 34 16.77 3.29 -18.12
CA PRO A 34 18.13 3.01 -18.60
C PRO A 34 18.88 2.03 -17.70
N ASP A 35 19.74 1.18 -18.27
CA ASP A 35 20.49 0.17 -17.52
C ASP A 35 21.44 0.77 -16.46
N SER A 36 21.83 2.05 -16.62
CA SER A 36 22.60 2.80 -15.63
C SER A 36 21.77 3.33 -14.45
N TYR A 37 20.44 3.26 -14.52
CA TYR A 37 19.57 3.76 -13.46
C TYR A 37 19.47 2.72 -12.34
N ASN A 38 20.26 2.91 -11.28
CA ASN A 38 20.10 2.14 -10.06
C ASN A 38 18.74 2.48 -9.43
N LYS A 39 17.73 1.64 -9.69
CA LYS A 39 16.38 1.83 -9.19
C LYS A 39 16.41 1.72 -7.68
N LYS A 40 15.98 2.77 -6.98
CA LYS A 40 15.65 2.67 -5.56
C LYS A 40 14.72 1.48 -5.34
N GLY A 41 15.08 0.61 -4.39
CA GLY A 41 14.24 -0.52 -3.99
C GLY A 41 12.89 -0.01 -3.50
N ARG A 42 11.81 -0.73 -3.85
CA ARG A 42 10.47 -0.45 -3.32
C ARG A 42 10.17 -1.45 -2.23
N TYR A 43 9.99 -0.95 -1.01
CA TYR A 43 9.73 -1.77 0.17
C TYR A 43 8.32 -1.48 0.69
N PRO A 44 7.44 -2.50 0.77
CA PRO A 44 6.13 -2.33 1.40
C PRO A 44 6.30 -2.29 2.93
N PHE A 45 5.65 -1.33 3.57
CA PHE A 45 5.56 -1.25 5.03
C PHE A 45 4.14 -1.58 5.49
N SER A 46 4.02 -2.54 6.40
CA SER A 46 2.78 -2.82 7.09
C SER A 46 2.65 -1.87 8.28
N LEU A 47 1.94 -0.76 8.09
CA LEU A 47 1.65 0.21 9.15
C LEU A 47 0.25 -0.02 9.71
N HIS A 48 0.05 0.34 10.97
CA HIS A 48 -1.29 0.39 11.56
C HIS A 48 -2.17 1.38 10.78
N HIS A 49 -3.47 1.12 10.71
CA HIS A 49 -4.42 1.93 9.95
C HIS A 49 -4.34 3.41 10.33
N ASP A 50 -4.49 3.72 11.63
CA ASP A 50 -4.44 5.08 12.17
C ASP A 50 -3.09 5.77 11.92
N VAL A 51 -2.01 4.98 11.89
CA VAL A 51 -0.67 5.53 11.61
C VAL A 51 -0.57 5.90 10.14
N ARG A 52 -1.05 5.04 9.23
CA ARG A 52 -0.89 5.26 7.79
C ARG A 52 -1.77 6.39 7.27
N TYR A 53 -3.04 6.42 7.68
CA TYR A 53 -4.06 7.28 7.08
C TYR A 53 -4.25 8.61 7.80
N ASP A 54 -3.97 8.67 9.11
CA ASP A 54 -4.15 9.90 9.88
C ASP A 54 -2.78 10.51 10.20
N LYS A 55 -2.03 9.88 11.10
CA LYS A 55 -0.82 10.48 11.68
C LYS A 55 0.26 10.77 10.64
N LEU A 56 0.49 9.83 9.71
CA LEU A 56 1.52 10.00 8.70
C LEU A 56 1.15 11.08 7.67
N GLU A 57 -0.12 11.20 7.30
CA GLU A 57 -0.56 12.23 6.37
C GLU A 57 -0.52 13.62 7.04
N GLU A 58 -0.88 13.73 8.32
CA GLU A 58 -0.68 14.96 9.11
C GLU A 58 0.79 15.40 9.14
N LEU A 59 1.71 14.46 9.39
CA LEU A 59 3.15 14.75 9.40
C LEU A 59 3.66 15.17 8.02
N VAL A 60 3.21 14.51 6.96
CA VAL A 60 3.57 14.87 5.58
C VAL A 60 3.13 16.30 5.27
N ASN A 61 1.91 16.66 5.65
CA ASN A 61 1.38 18.01 5.46
C ASN A 61 2.13 19.05 6.32
N PHE A 62 2.38 18.73 7.59
CA PHE A 62 3.08 19.62 8.51
C PHE A 62 4.50 19.96 8.04
N TYR A 63 5.25 18.97 7.56
CA TYR A 63 6.61 19.16 7.04
C TYR A 63 6.65 19.54 5.55
N GLY A 64 5.50 19.72 4.89
CA GLY A 64 5.44 20.07 3.46
C GLY A 64 6.10 19.04 2.54
N SER A 65 6.09 17.76 2.91
CA SER A 65 6.74 16.70 2.14
C SER A 65 5.93 16.35 0.90
N LYS A 66 6.61 15.95 -0.18
CA LYS A 66 5.96 15.68 -1.48
C LYS A 66 5.04 14.46 -1.45
N SER A 67 5.34 13.48 -0.59
CA SER A 67 4.56 12.27 -0.38
C SER A 67 4.95 11.60 0.94
N ALA A 68 4.12 10.67 1.43
CA ALA A 68 4.46 9.82 2.56
C ALA A 68 5.78 9.05 2.37
N SER A 69 6.06 8.55 1.16
CA SER A 69 7.32 7.86 0.86
C SER A 69 8.53 8.80 0.94
N ASP A 70 8.40 10.03 0.43
CA ASP A 70 9.46 11.06 0.50
C ASP A 70 9.76 11.45 1.94
N TYR A 71 8.72 11.64 2.75
CA TYR A 71 8.86 11.94 4.18
C TYR A 71 9.58 10.80 4.92
N LEU A 72 9.12 9.55 4.73
CA LEU A 72 9.73 8.38 5.36
C LEU A 72 11.18 8.17 4.91
N GLU A 73 11.49 8.37 3.62
CA GLU A 73 12.86 8.24 3.11
C GLU A 73 13.80 9.24 3.80
N LYS A 74 13.40 10.51 3.90
CA LYS A 74 14.18 11.54 4.60
C LYS A 74 14.39 11.19 6.07
N LEU A 75 13.33 10.75 6.74
CA LEU A 75 13.37 10.38 8.16
C LEU A 75 14.31 9.19 8.42
N ILE A 76 14.27 8.16 7.57
CA ILE A 76 15.15 6.99 7.66
C ILE A 76 16.62 7.40 7.47
N ILE A 77 16.92 8.25 6.48
CA ILE A 77 18.29 8.73 6.23
C ILE A 77 18.81 9.53 7.44
N GLN A 78 17.99 10.42 7.99
CA GLN A 78 18.37 11.22 9.16
C GLN A 78 18.67 10.35 10.39
N GLU A 79 17.81 9.37 10.69
CA GLU A 79 18.04 8.49 11.84
C GLU A 79 19.25 7.58 11.60
N TRP A 80 19.46 7.11 10.36
CA TRP A 80 20.66 6.36 10.00
C TRP A 80 21.94 7.16 10.24
N GLU A 81 22.02 8.40 9.75
CA GLU A 81 23.19 9.26 9.99
C GLU A 81 23.46 9.48 11.47
N LYS A 82 22.41 9.66 12.27
CA LYS A 82 22.50 9.82 13.72
C LYS A 82 23.02 8.55 14.40
N MET A 83 22.58 7.36 13.96
CA MET A 83 23.12 6.09 14.44
C MET A 83 24.60 5.93 14.07
N GLN A 84 24.98 6.30 12.84
CA GLN A 84 26.38 6.25 12.39
C GLN A 84 27.28 7.20 13.19
N ARG A 85 26.78 8.38 13.60
CA ARG A 85 27.52 9.30 14.48
C ARG A 85 27.73 8.70 15.87
N LYS A 86 26.73 8.01 16.43
CA LYS A 86 26.83 7.33 17.73
C LYS A 86 27.80 6.16 17.73
N LEU A 87 27.96 5.47 16.60
CA LEU A 87 28.88 4.33 16.46
C LEU A 87 30.35 4.74 16.30
N LYS A 88 30.61 5.96 15.82
CA LYS A 88 31.97 6.49 15.62
C LYS A 88 32.53 7.20 16.84
N ASN A 89 31.69 7.50 17.82
CA ASN A 89 32.05 8.05 19.13
C ASN A 89 32.10 6.93 20.17
#